data_AF-A0A022RCH9-F1
#
_entry.id   AF-A0A022RCH9-F1
#
_cell.length_a   1.000
_cell.length_b   1.000
_cell.length_c   1.000
_cell.angle_alpha   90.00
_cell.angle_beta   90.00
_cell.angle_gamma   90.00
#
_symmetry.space_group_name_H-M   'P 1'
#
loop_
_entity.id
_entity.type
_entity.pdbx_description
1 polymer ?
#
loop_
_entity_poly.entity_id
_entity_poly.type
_entity_poly.pdbx_seq_one_letter_code
_entity_poly.pdbx_strand_id
1 'polypeptide(L)'
;MQAAVVSPHSSSFIPATTRVKFVGYSSIKNLPIKNQRRRLSLNLRHTDSMAAPSPSSVGTAPKWAQMTVTIPAQRRGCHLITSKILRDIGQDLSGFKCGLAHFFLQHTSASLTVNENYDTDVRADTETFLNKVVPEGRSAPWKHTLEGPDDMPAHIKSSMFGCSLTIPITDGKLNMGTWQVNS
;
A
#
# COMPACT_ATOMS: atom_id res chain seq x y z
N MET A 1 -6.28 -4.37 -3.92
CA MET A 1 -6.01 -4.54 -2.47
C MET A 1 -7.14 -5.30 -1.78
N GLN A 2 -6.81 -6.45 -1.21
CA GLN A 2 -7.71 -7.19 -0.34
C GLN A 2 -7.24 -7.03 1.11
N ALA A 3 -8.16 -6.87 2.04
CA ALA A 3 -7.85 -7.09 3.45
C ALA A 3 -8.36 -8.49 3.79
N ALA A 4 -7.46 -9.35 4.25
CA ALA A 4 -7.90 -10.55 4.97
C ALA A 4 -8.23 -10.07 6.38
N VAL A 5 -9.51 -9.75 6.60
CA VAL A 5 -9.99 -9.38 7.93
C VAL A 5 -10.40 -10.68 8.62
N VAL A 6 -9.43 -11.28 9.31
CA VAL A 6 -9.71 -12.41 10.20
C VAL A 6 -10.18 -11.85 11.55
N SER A 7 -11.33 -11.17 11.55
CA SER A 7 -11.93 -10.71 12.80
C SER A 7 -12.53 -11.91 13.55
N PRO A 8 -12.33 -12.02 14.88
CA PRO A 8 -12.88 -13.13 15.64
C PRO A 8 -14.41 -13.07 15.73
N HIS A 9 -15.03 -14.24 15.81
CA HIS A 9 -16.43 -14.55 16.04
C HIS A 9 -16.95 -14.06 17.39
N SER A 10 -16.09 -13.87 18.41
CA SER A 10 -16.51 -13.44 19.74
C SER A 10 -16.41 -11.92 19.95
N SER A 11 -17.57 -11.28 19.86
CA SER A 11 -18.04 -10.15 20.69
C SER A 11 -17.43 -8.75 20.60
N SER A 12 -16.41 -8.48 19.80
CA SER A 12 -15.94 -7.11 19.61
C SER A 12 -15.66 -6.80 18.14
N PHE A 13 -16.69 -6.29 17.46
CA PHE A 13 -16.61 -5.69 16.12
C PHE A 13 -15.76 -4.41 16.17
N ILE A 14 -14.46 -4.54 16.39
CA ILE A 14 -13.55 -3.41 16.45
C ILE A 14 -13.23 -3.00 15.01
N PRO A 15 -13.54 -1.77 14.59
CA PRO A 15 -13.12 -1.27 13.30
C PRO A 15 -11.59 -1.35 13.18
N ALA A 16 -11.11 -1.94 12.10
CA ALA A 16 -9.68 -1.95 11.84
C ALA A 16 -9.26 -0.58 11.28
N THR A 17 -8.13 -0.05 11.73
CA THR A 17 -7.62 1.24 11.25
C THR A 17 -6.37 1.03 10.42
N THR A 18 -6.32 1.58 9.22
CA THR A 18 -5.11 1.58 8.39
C THR A 18 -4.52 2.98 8.34
N ARG A 19 -3.27 3.12 8.75
CA ARG A 19 -2.50 4.34 8.53
C ARG A 19 -1.88 4.29 7.14
N VAL A 20 -2.11 5.32 6.34
CA VAL A 20 -1.55 5.44 4.99
C VAL A 20 -0.51 6.55 5.00
N LYS A 21 0.69 6.24 4.48
CA LYS A 21 1.78 7.19 4.28
C LYS A 21 2.14 7.24 2.80
N PHE A 22 2.17 8.44 2.25
CA PHE A 22 2.61 8.72 0.88
C PHE A 22 3.98 9.37 0.90
N VAL A 23 4.84 8.92 0.01
CA VAL A 23 6.19 9.44 -0.19
C VAL A 23 6.42 9.58 -1.69
N GLY A 24 6.74 10.77 -2.19
CA GLY A 24 6.99 10.93 -3.63
C GLY A 24 7.24 12.37 -4.06
N TYR A 25 7.01 12.65 -5.34
CA TYR A 25 7.17 13.99 -5.92
C TYR A 25 5.89 14.41 -6.64
N SER A 26 5.56 15.70 -6.58
CA SER A 26 4.39 16.29 -7.24
C SER A 26 4.62 16.58 -8.73
N SER A 27 5.88 16.61 -9.19
CA SER A 27 6.27 16.87 -10.57
C SER A 27 7.56 16.13 -10.92
N ILE A 28 7.61 15.51 -12.10
CA ILE A 28 8.85 15.02 -12.70
C ILE A 28 9.28 16.09 -13.71
N LYS A 29 10.17 17.00 -13.32
CA LYS A 29 10.96 17.69 -14.34
C LYS A 29 12.08 16.74 -14.73
N ASN A 30 12.27 16.53 -16.04
CA ASN A 30 13.33 15.70 -16.62
C ASN A 30 14.62 15.82 -15.80
N LEU A 31 14.91 14.80 -14.99
CA LEU A 31 16.23 14.64 -14.40
C LEU A 31 17.17 14.53 -15.61
N PRO A 32 18.17 15.42 -15.75
CA PRO A 32 19.07 15.33 -16.88
C PRO A 32 19.82 14.00 -16.75
N ILE A 33 19.49 13.05 -17.62
CA ILE A 33 20.31 11.86 -17.84
C ILE A 33 21.63 12.42 -18.37
N LYS A 34 22.62 12.60 -17.48
CA LYS A 34 23.99 12.93 -17.89
C LYS A 34 24.57 11.68 -18.55
N ASN A 35 24.25 11.50 -19.83
CA ASN A 35 25.01 10.63 -20.72
C ASN A 35 26.42 11.23 -20.85
N GLN A 36 27.33 10.77 -20.01
CA GLN A 36 28.75 11.05 -20.13
C GLN A 36 29.31 10.30 -21.36
N ARG A 37 29.12 10.86 -22.55
CA ARG A 37 30.03 10.63 -23.68
C ARG A 37 31.01 11.80 -23.71
N ARG A 38 32.13 11.65 -23.00
CA ARG A 38 33.26 12.57 -23.15
C ARG A 38 33.86 12.37 -24.55
N ARG A 39 33.58 13.29 -25.47
CA ARG A 39 34.42 13.52 -26.64
C ARG A 39 35.31 14.72 -26.31
N LEU A 40 36.61 14.47 -26.22
CA LEU A 40 37.64 15.50 -26.09
C LEU A 40 37.76 16.23 -27.43
N SER A 41 37.53 17.54 -27.43
CA SER A 41 38.01 18.44 -28.48
C SER A 41 38.39 19.78 -27.85
N LEU A 42 39.68 20.10 -27.92
CA LEU A 42 40.23 21.42 -27.63
C LEU A 42 39.72 22.43 -28.67
N ASN A 43 39.29 23.62 -28.25
CA ASN A 43 40.03 24.88 -28.50
C ASN A 43 39.22 26.17 -28.24
N LEU A 44 40.00 27.17 -27.81
CA LEU A 44 39.92 28.62 -28.02
C LEU A 44 38.86 29.50 -27.34
N ARG A 45 39.40 30.59 -26.78
CA ARG A 45 38.76 31.65 -26.00
C ARG A 45 37.81 32.49 -26.87
N HIS A 46 36.63 32.80 -26.32
CA HIS A 46 35.89 34.01 -26.65
C HIS A 46 35.28 34.57 -25.35
N THR A 47 35.43 35.87 -25.19
CA THR A 47 34.81 36.69 -24.14
C THR A 47 33.32 36.79 -24.42
N ASP A 48 32.48 36.36 -23.49
CA ASP A 48 31.05 36.66 -23.54
C ASP A 48 30.50 37.14 -22.21
N SER A 49 29.64 38.14 -22.37
CA SER A 49 28.93 38.98 -21.43
C SER A 49 28.26 38.22 -20.27
N MET A 50 28.29 38.83 -19.08
CA MET A 50 27.54 38.37 -17.91
C MET A 50 26.03 38.49 -18.15
N ALA A 51 25.42 37.42 -18.68
CA ALA A 51 23.99 37.24 -18.64
C ALA A 51 23.52 37.05 -17.18
N ALA A 52 22.46 37.77 -16.80
CA ALA A 52 21.82 37.65 -15.50
C ALA A 52 21.39 36.20 -15.23
N PRO A 53 21.47 35.71 -13.97
CA PRO A 53 21.09 34.35 -13.65
C PRO A 53 19.60 34.12 -13.95
N SER A 54 19.32 33.17 -14.84
CA SER A 54 17.99 32.61 -15.07
C SER A 54 17.34 32.20 -13.75
N PRO A 55 16.03 32.39 -13.53
CA PRO A 55 15.37 31.98 -12.30
C PRO A 55 15.63 30.49 -12.09
N SER A 56 16.25 30.22 -10.96
CA SER A 56 16.71 28.93 -10.51
C SER A 56 15.66 27.85 -10.75
N SER A 57 16.10 26.74 -11.33
CA SER A 57 15.40 25.48 -11.31
C SER A 57 15.19 25.05 -9.86
N VAL A 58 14.08 25.48 -9.25
CA VAL A 58 13.64 24.95 -7.97
C VAL A 58 13.41 23.46 -8.17
N GLY A 59 14.37 22.67 -7.68
CA GLY A 59 14.25 21.22 -7.63
C GLY A 59 12.96 20.87 -6.90
N THR A 60 12.16 19.98 -7.46
CA THR A 60 10.90 19.58 -6.85
C THR A 60 11.23 18.83 -5.55
N ALA A 61 10.98 19.46 -4.40
CA ALA A 61 11.22 18.84 -3.11
C ALA A 61 10.33 17.58 -2.95
N PRO A 62 10.80 16.56 -2.22
CA PRO A 62 9.99 15.38 -1.95
C PRO A 62 8.75 15.80 -1.15
N LYS A 63 7.58 15.41 -1.64
CA LYS A 63 6.27 15.56 -0.98
C LYS A 63 6.04 14.32 -0.12
N TRP A 64 5.51 14.55 1.08
CA TRP A 64 5.08 13.49 1.98
C TRP A 64 3.66 13.83 2.45
N ALA A 65 2.83 12.82 2.60
CA ALA A 65 1.51 12.96 3.22
C ALA A 65 1.24 11.74 4.11
N GLN A 66 0.53 11.94 5.21
CA GLN A 66 0.14 10.84 6.09
C GLN A 66 -1.29 11.08 6.56
N MET A 67 -2.10 10.04 6.51
CA MET A 67 -3.45 10.06 7.01
C MET A 67 -3.83 8.73 7.65
N THR A 68 -4.95 8.73 8.35
CA THR A 68 -5.57 7.54 8.93
C THR A 68 -6.86 7.26 8.17
N VAL A 69 -6.99 6.03 7.67
CA VAL A 69 -8.19 5.53 7.00
C VAL A 69 -8.82 4.46 7.88
N THR A 70 -10.07 4.67 8.28
CA THR A 70 -10.83 3.67 9.04
C THR A 70 -11.49 2.67 8.09
N ILE A 71 -11.22 1.38 8.30
CA ILE A 71 -11.88 0.28 7.62
C ILE A 71 -13.06 -0.14 8.51
N PRO A 72 -14.31 -0.14 7.99
CA PRO A 72 -15.45 -0.62 8.75
C PRO A 72 -15.26 -2.06 9.20
N ALA A 73 -15.76 -2.40 10.39
CA ALA A 73 -15.75 -3.77 10.87
C ALA A 73 -16.34 -4.73 9.82
N GLN A 74 -15.68 -5.84 9.59
CA GLN A 74 -16.12 -6.88 8.67
C GLN A 74 -16.36 -8.17 9.45
N ARG A 75 -17.26 -9.01 8.94
CA ARG A 75 -17.33 -10.41 9.38
C ARG A 75 -16.00 -11.12 9.10
N ARG A 76 -15.73 -12.23 9.79
CA ARG A 76 -14.60 -13.13 9.46
C ARG A 76 -14.58 -13.42 7.95
N GLY A 77 -13.43 -13.23 7.30
CA GLY A 77 -13.20 -13.64 5.90
C GLY A 77 -12.28 -12.70 5.10
N CYS A 78 -12.23 -12.90 3.79
CA CYS A 78 -11.43 -12.08 2.86
C CYS A 78 -12.30 -11.01 2.19
N HIS A 79 -11.94 -9.73 2.37
CA HIS A 79 -12.76 -8.59 1.93
C HIS A 79 -12.00 -7.65 0.99
N LEU A 80 -12.73 -7.09 0.03
CA LEU A 80 -12.20 -6.04 -0.82
C LEU A 80 -12.31 -4.70 -0.11
N ILE A 81 -11.17 -4.03 0.05
CA ILE A 81 -11.12 -2.69 0.65
C ILE A 81 -10.62 -1.62 -0.34
N THR A 82 -10.22 -2.01 -1.56
CA THR A 82 -9.64 -1.11 -2.56
C THR A 82 -10.48 0.15 -2.78
N SER A 83 -11.78 0.01 -3.07
CA SER A 83 -12.65 1.17 -3.35
C SER A 83 -12.79 2.11 -2.15
N LYS A 84 -12.84 1.56 -0.93
CA LYS A 84 -12.86 2.36 0.31
C LYS A 84 -11.56 3.13 0.49
N ILE A 85 -10.41 2.47 0.32
CA ILE A 85 -9.10 3.11 0.43
C ILE A 85 -8.97 4.21 -0.62
N LEU A 86 -9.23 3.90 -1.90
CA LEU A 86 -9.11 4.87 -3.00
C LEU A 86 -10.01 6.08 -2.83
N ARG A 87 -11.23 5.90 -2.34
CA ARG A 87 -12.15 7.00 -2.05
C ARG A 87 -11.57 7.95 -0.99
N ASP A 88 -11.01 7.39 0.09
CA ASP A 88 -10.51 8.19 1.21
C ASP A 88 -9.17 8.86 0.88
N ILE A 89 -8.29 8.21 0.11
CA ILE A 89 -6.96 8.76 -0.21
C ILE A 89 -6.90 9.57 -1.51
N GLY A 90 -7.94 9.48 -2.35
CA GLY A 90 -7.87 9.91 -3.76
C GLY A 90 -7.46 11.37 -3.94
N GLN A 91 -7.97 12.26 -3.07
CA GLN A 91 -7.65 13.68 -3.12
C GLN A 91 -6.14 13.91 -2.92
N ASP A 92 -5.54 13.30 -1.90
CA ASP A 92 -4.10 13.45 -1.63
C ASP A 92 -3.24 12.72 -2.64
N LEU A 93 -3.65 11.51 -3.04
CA LEU A 93 -2.97 10.67 -4.01
C LEU A 93 -2.80 11.39 -5.35
N SER A 94 -3.82 12.12 -5.80
CA SER A 94 -3.80 12.87 -7.06
C SER A 94 -2.64 13.86 -7.17
N GLY A 95 -2.12 14.35 -6.03
CA GLY A 95 -1.01 15.28 -5.98
C GLY A 95 0.39 14.64 -6.05
N PHE A 96 0.49 13.33 -6.32
CA PHE A 96 1.75 12.60 -6.45
C PHE A 96 1.91 12.06 -7.88
N LYS A 97 2.89 12.57 -8.62
CA LYS A 97 3.19 12.12 -9.99
C LYS A 97 3.95 10.79 -9.99
N CYS A 98 4.86 10.60 -9.05
CA CYS A 98 5.62 9.36 -8.85
C CYS A 98 5.97 9.21 -7.37
N GLY A 99 5.91 7.99 -6.83
CA GLY A 99 6.20 7.74 -5.43
C GLY A 99 5.85 6.33 -4.96
N LEU A 100 5.72 6.19 -3.63
CA LEU A 100 5.28 4.99 -2.93
C LEU A 100 4.13 5.36 -1.98
N ALA A 101 3.08 4.54 -2.01
CA ALA A 101 2.02 4.52 -1.00
C ALA A 101 2.28 3.34 -0.06
N HIS A 102 2.59 3.65 1.20
CA HIS A 102 2.76 2.67 2.26
C HIS A 102 1.49 2.61 3.11
N PHE A 103 0.93 1.42 3.24
CA PHE A 103 -0.24 1.12 4.04
C PHE A 103 0.20 0.29 5.24
N PHE A 104 -0.16 0.72 6.44
CA PHE A 104 0.11 0.00 7.68
C PHE A 104 -1.18 -0.19 8.47
N LEU A 105 -1.63 -1.42 8.58
CA LEU A 105 -2.80 -1.83 9.35
C LEU A 105 -2.45 -1.88 10.83
N GLN A 106 -3.17 -1.10 11.62
CA GLN A 106 -3.03 -1.05 13.07
C GLN A 106 -3.97 -2.09 13.70
N HIS A 107 -3.72 -3.37 13.41
CA HIS A 107 -4.48 -4.51 13.92
C HIS A 107 -3.57 -5.75 13.98
N THR A 108 -3.73 -6.59 15.00
CA THR A 108 -2.87 -7.77 15.23
C THR A 108 -3.48 -9.07 14.72
N SER A 109 -4.81 -9.12 14.60
CA SER A 109 -5.58 -10.27 14.09
C SER A 109 -6.15 -10.03 12.69
N ALA A 110 -5.69 -9.01 11.96
CA ALA A 110 -6.08 -8.78 10.57
C ALA A 110 -4.85 -8.40 9.74
N SER A 111 -4.93 -8.63 8.43
CA SER A 111 -3.79 -8.40 7.53
C SER A 111 -4.20 -7.79 6.20
N LEU A 112 -3.21 -7.27 5.48
CA LEU A 112 -3.36 -6.67 4.16
C LEU A 112 -2.66 -7.54 3.12
N THR A 113 -3.31 -7.74 1.98
CA THR A 113 -2.73 -8.48 0.86
C THR A 113 -3.13 -7.89 -0.50
N VAL A 114 -2.35 -8.18 -1.53
CA VAL A 114 -2.71 -7.90 -2.91
C VAL A 114 -2.76 -9.23 -3.63
N ASN A 115 -3.93 -9.55 -4.17
CA ASN A 115 -4.16 -10.75 -4.95
C ASN A 115 -5.08 -10.42 -6.14
N GLU A 116 -5.31 -11.40 -7.00
CA GLU A 116 -6.27 -11.32 -8.10
C GLU A 116 -7.66 -10.95 -7.58
N ASN A 117 -8.30 -10.02 -8.29
CA ASN A 117 -9.55 -9.40 -7.89
C ASN A 117 -10.61 -9.42 -9.01
N TYR A 118 -10.47 -10.33 -9.98
CA TYR A 118 -11.45 -10.50 -11.06
C TYR A 118 -12.44 -11.61 -10.74
N ASP A 119 -11.96 -12.69 -10.13
CA ASP A 119 -12.77 -13.82 -9.71
C ASP A 119 -13.07 -13.76 -8.20
N THR A 120 -14.34 -13.92 -7.83
CA THR A 120 -14.75 -14.00 -6.43
C THR A 120 -14.22 -15.25 -5.73
N ASP A 121 -13.96 -16.32 -6.49
CA ASP A 121 -13.50 -17.61 -5.99
C ASP A 121 -12.11 -17.49 -5.36
N VAL A 122 -11.25 -16.60 -5.86
CA VAL A 122 -9.92 -16.34 -5.26
C VAL A 122 -10.04 -15.97 -3.78
N ARG A 123 -11.06 -15.21 -3.39
CA ARG A 123 -11.29 -14.85 -1.98
C ARG A 123 -11.80 -16.03 -1.17
N ALA A 124 -12.72 -16.80 -1.72
CA ALA A 124 -13.30 -17.97 -1.06
C ALA A 124 -12.24 -19.08 -0.87
N ASP A 125 -11.40 -19.31 -1.87
CA ASP A 125 -10.31 -20.29 -1.85
C ASP A 125 -9.20 -19.85 -0.90
N THR A 126 -8.83 -18.57 -0.90
CA THR A 126 -7.89 -18.03 0.08
C THR A 126 -8.39 -18.27 1.50
N GLU A 127 -9.66 -17.98 1.76
CA GLU A 127 -10.30 -18.21 3.05
C GLU A 127 -10.33 -19.71 3.43
N THR A 128 -10.68 -20.56 2.47
CA THR A 128 -10.69 -22.02 2.62
C THR A 128 -9.30 -22.56 2.96
N PHE A 129 -8.28 -22.10 2.24
CA PHE A 129 -6.89 -22.44 2.49
C PHE A 129 -6.46 -22.05 3.91
N LEU A 130 -6.70 -20.79 4.31
CA LEU A 130 -6.34 -20.30 5.65
C LEU A 130 -7.00 -21.13 6.76
N ASN A 131 -8.25 -21.52 6.58
CA ASN A 131 -8.96 -22.37 7.53
C ASN A 131 -8.42 -23.79 7.60
N LYS A 132 -7.90 -24.30 6.49
CA LYS A 132 -7.27 -25.62 6.45
C LYS A 132 -5.91 -25.61 7.15
N VAL A 133 -5.08 -24.60 6.90
CA VAL A 133 -3.71 -24.53 7.46
C VAL A 133 -3.65 -24.02 8.89
N VAL A 134 -4.62 -23.18 9.27
CA VAL A 134 -4.74 -22.61 10.61
C VAL A 134 -6.17 -22.87 11.09
N PRO A 135 -6.47 -24.09 11.56
CA PRO A 135 -7.81 -24.46 11.98
C PRO A 135 -8.28 -23.65 13.17
N GLU A 136 -9.56 -23.33 13.22
CA GLU A 136 -10.23 -22.70 14.36
C GLU A 136 -11.01 -23.76 15.16
N GLY A 137 -11.43 -23.42 16.37
CA GLY A 137 -12.34 -24.27 17.16
C GLY A 137 -11.68 -25.00 18.32
N ARG A 138 -12.50 -25.66 19.14
CA ARG A 138 -12.07 -26.33 20.39
C ARG A 138 -11.09 -27.50 20.17
N SER A 139 -11.11 -28.10 18.99
CA SER A 139 -10.19 -29.19 18.62
C SER A 139 -8.87 -28.67 18.04
N ALA A 140 -8.74 -27.36 17.82
CA ALA A 140 -7.51 -26.78 17.29
C ALA A 140 -6.42 -26.75 18.37
N PRO A 141 -5.16 -27.07 18.05
CA PRO A 141 -4.10 -27.27 19.03
C PRO A 141 -3.47 -25.96 19.52
N TRP A 142 -4.26 -24.90 19.70
CA TRP A 142 -3.78 -23.57 20.08
C TRP A 142 -3.88 -23.33 21.58
N LYS A 143 -2.83 -22.73 22.15
CA LYS A 143 -2.78 -22.40 23.58
C LYS A 143 -3.44 -21.05 23.90
N HIS A 144 -3.33 -20.09 23.00
CA HIS A 144 -3.87 -18.74 23.19
C HIS A 144 -5.33 -18.71 22.72
N THR A 145 -6.26 -18.68 23.67
CA THR A 145 -7.70 -18.79 23.44
C THR A 145 -8.49 -17.84 24.35
N LEU A 146 -7.83 -16.81 24.89
CA LEU A 146 -8.42 -15.94 25.91
C LEU A 146 -9.59 -15.13 25.35
N GLU A 147 -9.52 -14.75 24.07
CA GLU A 147 -10.57 -13.99 23.38
C GLU A 147 -11.56 -14.88 22.61
N GLY A 148 -11.34 -16.20 22.57
CA GLY A 148 -12.18 -17.16 21.87
C GLY A 148 -11.41 -18.30 21.19
N PRO A 149 -12.13 -19.28 20.61
CA PRO A 149 -11.53 -20.41 19.89
C PRO A 149 -10.83 -20.04 18.57
N ASP A 150 -10.88 -18.77 18.18
CA ASP A 150 -10.36 -18.21 16.94
C ASP A 150 -9.33 -17.09 17.16
N ASP A 151 -9.04 -16.77 18.42
CA ASP A 151 -8.04 -15.80 18.89
C ASP A 151 -6.64 -16.05 18.26
N MET A 152 -5.96 -17.13 18.67
CA MET A 152 -4.67 -17.50 18.07
C MET A 152 -4.73 -17.74 16.55
N PRO A 153 -5.75 -18.44 16.00
CA PRO A 153 -5.90 -18.56 14.55
C PRO A 153 -5.85 -17.22 13.82
N ALA A 154 -6.52 -16.19 14.32
CA ALA A 154 -6.55 -14.88 13.71
C ALA A 154 -5.16 -14.21 13.72
N HIS A 155 -4.41 -14.34 14.82
CA HIS A 155 -3.03 -13.86 14.90
C HIS A 155 -2.07 -14.58 13.94
N ILE A 156 -2.20 -15.90 13.78
CA ILE A 156 -1.36 -16.66 12.84
C ILE A 156 -1.69 -16.25 11.40
N LYS A 157 -2.97 -16.25 11.02
CA LYS A 157 -3.43 -15.87 9.67
C LYS A 157 -3.02 -14.42 9.33
N SER A 158 -3.11 -13.52 10.31
CA SER A 158 -2.59 -12.15 10.20
C SER A 158 -1.09 -12.14 9.88
N SER A 159 -0.30 -12.90 10.64
CA SER A 159 1.16 -12.97 10.48
C SER A 159 1.60 -13.59 9.14
N MET A 160 0.78 -14.42 8.50
CA MET A 160 1.09 -15.03 7.19
C MET A 160 1.14 -14.01 6.05
N PHE A 161 0.30 -12.97 6.07
CA PHE A 161 0.30 -11.91 5.04
C PHE A 161 0.98 -10.62 5.53
N GLY A 162 0.91 -10.35 6.84
CA GLY A 162 1.46 -9.15 7.45
C GLY A 162 0.50 -7.96 7.44
N CYS A 163 0.86 -6.93 8.21
CA CYS A 163 0.05 -5.75 8.41
C CYS A 163 0.40 -4.61 7.45
N SER A 164 1.29 -4.80 6.47
CA SER A 164 1.78 -3.69 5.64
C SER A 164 1.85 -4.01 4.15
N LEU A 165 1.54 -3.01 3.33
CA LEU A 165 1.73 -3.04 1.88
C LEU A 165 2.45 -1.77 1.44
N THR A 166 3.31 -1.88 0.44
CA THR A 166 3.92 -0.72 -0.23
C THR A 166 3.64 -0.83 -1.73
N ILE A 167 2.90 0.13 -2.28
CA ILE A 167 2.42 0.14 -3.66
C ILE A 167 3.00 1.34 -4.39
N PRO A 168 3.58 1.19 -5.59
CA PRO A 168 4.07 2.32 -6.36
C PRO A 168 2.95 3.29 -6.75
N ILE A 169 3.28 4.56 -6.90
CA ILE A 169 2.39 5.61 -7.41
C ILE A 169 2.87 6.05 -8.78
N THR A 170 1.95 6.17 -9.72
CA THR A 170 2.18 6.78 -11.03
C THR A 170 0.98 7.63 -11.39
N ASP A 171 1.22 8.89 -11.73
CA ASP A 171 0.21 9.80 -12.26
C ASP A 171 -1.02 9.96 -11.37
N GLY A 172 -0.79 10.10 -10.07
CA GLY A 172 -1.85 10.27 -9.09
C GLY A 172 -2.67 9.00 -8.85
N LYS A 173 -2.17 7.82 -9.24
CA LYS A 173 -2.83 6.53 -9.10
C LYS A 173 -1.91 5.50 -8.45
N LEU A 174 -2.50 4.55 -7.73
CA LEU A 174 -1.78 3.35 -7.32
C LEU A 174 -1.46 2.53 -8.57
N ASN A 175 -0.17 2.28 -8.81
CA ASN A 175 0.33 1.53 -9.94
C ASN A 175 0.36 0.04 -9.58
N MET A 176 -0.78 -0.61 -9.79
CA MET A 176 -1.01 -2.03 -9.55
C MET A 176 -1.20 -2.75 -10.90
N GLY A 177 -0.95 -4.06 -10.94
CA GLY A 177 -1.19 -4.86 -12.13
C GLY A 177 -2.69 -4.95 -12.49
N THR A 178 -2.98 -5.31 -13.75
CA THR A 178 -4.36 -5.42 -14.29
C THR A 178 -5.29 -6.25 -13.42
N TRP A 179 -4.80 -7.34 -12.85
CA TRP A 179 -5.58 -8.25 -12.01
C TRP A 179 -5.64 -7.83 -10.53
N GLN A 180 -4.89 -6.81 -10.13
CA GLN A 180 -4.78 -6.31 -8.75
C GLN A 180 -5.64 -5.07 -8.47
N VAL A 181 -6.18 -4.46 -9.54
CA VAL A 181 -7.16 -3.36 -9.49
C VAL A 181 -8.59 -3.90 -9.49
N ASN A 182 -9.54 -3.09 -9.00
CA ASN A 182 -10.96 -3.28 -9.32
C ASN A 182 -11.25 -2.47 -10.58
N SER A 183 -12.04 -3.01 -11.51
CA SER A 183 -12.66 -2.22 -12.59
C SER A 183 -13.68 -1.24 -12.00
#